data_AF-A0A3P7E3V2-F1
#
_entry.id   AF-A0A3P7E3V2-F1
#
_cell.length_a   1.000
_cell.length_b   1.000
_cell.length_c   1.000
_cell.angle_alpha   90.00
_cell.angle_beta   90.00
_cell.angle_gamma   90.00
#
_symmetry.space_group_name_H-M   'P 1'
#
loop_
_entity.id
_entity.type
_entity.pdbx_description
1 polymer ?
#
loop_
_entity_poly.entity_id
_entity_poly.type
_entity_poly.pdbx_seq_one_letter_code
_entity_poly.pdbx_strand_id
1 'polypeptide(L)'
;MESKWGKQREQINVSLNVEQAEFTRDAWSKNLYIRLFQFLIASVNEGIKISSQLSAKPLSVGILDIYGFEIFDNNGFEQFCINFVNEKLQQIFIELTLKAEQEEYISEGILWTPIEYFNNKIVCDLFESRKPPGIFANFVL
;
A
#
# COMPACT_ATOMS: atom_id res chain seq x y z
N MET A 1 -46.87 -0.19 -32.30
CA MET A 1 -46.43 0.94 -31.44
C MET A 1 -45.25 0.46 -30.64
N GLU A 2 -44.03 0.79 -31.07
CA GLU A 2 -42.79 0.32 -30.45
C GLU A 2 -42.44 1.18 -29.22
N SER A 3 -42.17 0.50 -28.10
CA SER A 3 -41.81 1.07 -26.80
C SER A 3 -40.42 1.72 -26.82
N LYS A 4 -40.36 3.05 -26.79
CA LYS A 4 -39.14 3.88 -26.64
C LYS A 4 -38.62 4.00 -25.20
N TRP A 5 -38.69 2.95 -24.37
CA TRP A 5 -38.44 3.04 -22.91
C TRP A 5 -37.00 2.73 -22.47
N GLY A 6 -36.00 3.11 -23.26
CA GLY A 6 -34.61 2.93 -22.86
C GLY A 6 -33.73 3.97 -23.50
N LYS A 7 -33.49 5.11 -22.81
CA LYS A 7 -32.28 5.96 -22.95
C LYS A 7 -32.31 7.33 -22.24
N GLN A 8 -33.26 7.66 -21.37
CA GLN A 8 -33.15 8.86 -20.52
C GLN A 8 -33.00 8.47 -19.06
N ARG A 9 -31.80 8.70 -18.51
CA ARG A 9 -31.58 8.69 -17.06
C ARG A 9 -32.02 10.06 -16.54
N GLU A 10 -33.04 10.09 -15.67
CA GLU A 10 -33.36 11.29 -14.91
C GLU A 10 -32.22 11.58 -13.93
N GLN A 11 -31.76 12.83 -13.88
CA GLN A 11 -30.79 13.31 -12.90
C GLN A 11 -31.56 14.00 -11.77
N ILE A 12 -31.35 13.54 -10.54
CA ILE A 12 -31.94 14.13 -9.34
C ILE A 12 -30.81 14.74 -8.51
N ASN A 13 -30.92 16.02 -8.19
CA ASN A 13 -30.01 16.69 -7.26
C ASN A 13 -30.41 16.35 -5.83
N VAL A 14 -29.46 15.80 -5.07
CA VAL A 14 -29.64 15.47 -3.65
C VAL A 14 -28.87 16.48 -2.82
N SER A 15 -29.57 17.19 -1.93
CA SER A 15 -28.93 18.07 -0.96
C SER A 15 -28.24 17.25 0.12
N LEU A 16 -26.94 17.48 0.32
CA LEU A 16 -26.17 16.85 1.38
C LEU A 16 -26.48 17.50 2.73
N ASN A 17 -26.40 16.72 3.81
CA ASN A 17 -26.35 17.29 5.15
C ASN A 17 -24.97 17.94 5.40
N VAL A 18 -24.81 18.64 6.53
CA VAL A 18 -23.57 19.36 6.85
C VAL A 18 -22.36 18.41 6.88
N GLU A 19 -22.48 17.28 7.57
CA GLU A 19 -21.42 16.28 7.72
C GLU A 19 -20.98 15.69 6.36
N GLN A 20 -21.92 15.33 5.49
CA GLN A 20 -21.65 14.84 4.15
C GLN A 20 -21.00 15.91 3.26
N ALA A 21 -21.41 17.18 3.41
CA ALA A 21 -20.80 18.28 2.69
C ALA A 21 -19.35 18.52 3.14
N GLU A 22 -19.06 18.39 4.44
CA GLU A 22 -17.70 18.45 4.99
C GLU A 22 -16.83 17.30 4.51
N PHE A 23 -17.32 16.05 4.57
CA PHE A 23 -16.61 14.90 4.01
C PHE A 23 -16.32 15.07 2.52
N THR A 24 -17.30 15.59 1.76
CA THR A 24 -17.12 15.87 0.34
C THR A 24 -16.04 16.92 0.12
N ARG A 25 -16.07 18.05 0.86
CA ARG A 25 -15.04 19.09 0.79
C ARG A 25 -13.65 18.50 1.05
N ASP A 26 -13.50 17.75 2.13
CA ASP A 26 -12.22 17.19 2.54
C ASP A 26 -11.73 16.12 1.54
N ALA A 27 -12.62 15.28 1.02
CA ALA A 27 -12.29 14.32 -0.03
C ALA A 27 -11.80 15.02 -1.31
N TRP A 28 -12.45 16.12 -1.72
CA TRP A 28 -12.01 16.93 -2.85
C TRP A 28 -10.65 17.57 -2.62
N SER A 29 -10.42 18.18 -1.45
CA SER A 29 -9.13 18.78 -1.09
C SER A 29 -8.01 17.74 -1.07
N LYS A 30 -8.23 16.58 -0.45
CA LYS A 30 -7.27 15.46 -0.43
C LYS A 30 -7.00 14.94 -1.84
N ASN A 31 -8.04 14.78 -2.68
CA ASN A 31 -7.87 14.31 -4.06
C ASN A 31 -7.09 15.29 -4.93
N LEU A 32 -7.34 16.59 -4.78
CA LEU A 32 -6.59 17.64 -5.48
C LEU A 32 -5.10 17.58 -5.12
N TYR A 33 -4.79 17.43 -3.82
CA TYR A 33 -3.42 17.26 -3.36
C TYR A 33 -2.75 16.01 -3.94
N ILE A 34 -3.45 14.86 -3.92
CA ILE A 34 -2.95 13.60 -4.52
C ILE A 34 -2.64 13.80 -6.01
N ARG A 35 -3.53 14.45 -6.77
CA ARG A 35 -3.33 14.72 -8.20
C ARG A 35 -2.15 15.65 -8.46
N LEU A 36 -1.99 16.69 -7.64
CA LEU A 36 -0.82 17.58 -7.72
C LEU A 36 0.47 16.80 -7.45
N PHE A 37 0.49 15.96 -6.42
CA PHE A 37 1.66 15.14 -6.09
C PHE A 37 1.99 14.14 -7.20
N GLN A 38 0.97 13.46 -7.77
CA GLN A 38 1.13 12.58 -8.94
C GLN A 38 1.68 13.34 -10.16
N PHE A 39 1.20 14.56 -10.40
CA PHE A 39 1.72 15.42 -11.47
C PHE A 39 3.19 15.78 -11.25
N LEU A 40 3.59 16.09 -10.02
CA LEU A 40 4.99 16.34 -9.68
C LEU A 40 5.85 15.10 -9.93
N ILE A 41 5.43 13.92 -9.46
CA ILE A 41 6.13 12.65 -9.71
C ILE A 41 6.28 12.40 -11.21
N ALA A 42 5.20 12.54 -11.99
CA ALA A 42 5.23 12.34 -13.43
C ALA A 42 6.19 13.31 -14.14
N SER A 43 6.20 14.58 -13.69
CA SER A 43 7.07 15.62 -14.23
C SER A 43 8.55 15.35 -13.93
N VAL A 44 8.88 14.93 -12.70
CA VAL A 44 10.24 14.52 -12.31
C VAL A 44 10.67 13.29 -13.11
N ASN A 45 9.80 12.28 -13.22
CA ASN A 45 10.08 11.04 -13.96
C ASN A 45 10.35 11.29 -15.44
N GLU A 46 9.58 12.18 -16.09
CA GLU A 46 9.86 12.55 -17.49
C GLU A 46 11.17 13.33 -17.62
N GLY A 47 11.50 14.17 -16.63
CA GLY A 47 12.78 14.91 -16.60
C GLY A 47 14.02 14.04 -16.44
N ILE A 48 13.93 12.87 -15.79
CA ILE A 48 15.06 11.94 -15.59
C ILE A 48 15.04 10.73 -16.53
N LYS A 49 14.05 10.66 -17.44
CA LYS A 49 13.85 9.52 -18.33
C LYS A 49 15.04 9.34 -19.27
N ILE A 50 15.63 8.15 -19.24
CA ILE A 50 16.74 7.79 -20.12
C ILE A 50 16.16 7.32 -21.46
N SER A 51 16.49 8.02 -22.54
CA SER A 51 15.98 7.77 -23.90
C SER A 51 16.71 6.65 -24.66
N SER A 52 17.84 6.15 -24.13
CA SER A 52 18.67 5.20 -24.85
C SER A 52 18.08 3.78 -24.83
N GLN A 53 17.82 3.22 -26.01
CA GLN A 53 17.50 1.80 -26.24
C GLN A 53 18.70 0.86 -25.99
N LEU A 54 19.48 1.13 -24.93
CA LEU A 54 20.63 0.30 -24.56
C LEU A 54 20.09 -0.95 -23.87
N SER A 55 20.06 -2.06 -24.61
CA SER A 55 19.66 -3.42 -24.22
C SER A 55 18.17 -3.67 -24.04
N ALA A 56 17.70 -4.84 -24.51
CA ALA A 56 16.30 -5.25 -24.48
C ALA A 56 15.69 -5.37 -23.07
N LYS A 57 16.51 -5.27 -22.01
CA LYS A 57 16.11 -5.18 -20.60
C LYS A 57 17.18 -4.41 -19.81
N PRO A 58 16.96 -3.13 -19.45
CA PRO A 58 17.91 -2.41 -18.61
C PRO A 58 17.98 -3.06 -17.22
N LEU A 59 19.19 -3.21 -16.67
CA LEU A 59 19.37 -3.54 -15.26
C LEU A 59 18.95 -2.33 -14.41
N SER A 60 18.23 -2.58 -13.31
CA SER A 60 17.76 -1.53 -12.41
C SER A 60 18.01 -1.93 -10.95
N VAL A 61 18.53 -0.99 -10.15
CA VAL A 61 18.63 -1.12 -8.70
C VAL A 61 17.60 -0.17 -8.08
N GLY A 62 16.69 -0.70 -7.28
CA GLY A 62 15.70 0.07 -6.53
C GLY A 62 16.21 0.41 -5.13
N ILE A 63 16.01 1.65 -4.70
CA ILE A 63 16.22 2.09 -3.32
C ILE A 63 14.85 2.36 -2.72
N LEU A 64 14.58 1.78 -1.56
CA LEU A 64 13.33 1.98 -0.82
C LEU A 64 13.62 2.87 0.39
N ASP A 65 12.92 4.00 0.47
CA ASP A 65 12.91 4.90 1.62
C ASP A 65 11.48 4.98 2.16
N ILE A 66 11.31 4.72 3.45
CA ILE A 66 10.03 4.50 4.11
C ILE A 66 10.10 4.96 5.57
N TYR A 67 8.95 5.33 6.12
CA TYR A 67 8.82 5.62 7.55
C TYR A 67 9.03 4.35 8.39
N GLY A 68 9.71 4.50 9.53
CA GLY A 68 9.85 3.45 10.53
C GLY A 68 8.57 3.23 11.34
N PHE A 69 8.60 2.24 12.23
CA PHE A 69 7.48 1.95 13.14
C PHE A 69 7.23 3.13 14.09
N GLU A 70 5.97 3.55 14.23
CA GLU A 70 5.57 4.69 15.06
C GLU A 70 4.76 4.23 16.28
N ILE A 71 5.13 4.76 17.46
CA ILE A 71 4.42 4.51 18.72
C ILE A 71 4.28 5.84 19.45
N PHE A 72 3.08 6.38 19.46
CA PHE A 72 2.72 7.58 20.20
C PHE A 72 1.75 7.25 21.35
N ASP A 73 1.51 8.22 22.24
CA ASP A 73 0.51 8.10 23.30
C ASP A 73 -0.90 7.84 22.76
N ASN A 74 -1.22 8.43 21.59
CA ASN A 74 -2.45 8.22 20.85
C ASN A 74 -2.13 7.88 19.39
N ASN A 75 -2.32 6.62 18.99
CA ASN A 75 -2.06 6.17 17.62
C ASN A 75 -3.35 6.27 16.78
N GLY A 76 -3.29 7.02 15.69
CA GLY A 76 -4.41 7.19 14.75
C GLY A 76 -4.45 6.11 13.67
N PHE A 77 -5.34 6.30 12.69
CA PHE A 77 -5.44 5.43 11.52
C PHE A 77 -4.15 5.49 10.67
N GLU A 78 -3.47 6.63 10.68
CA GLU A 78 -2.20 6.85 10.00
C GLU A 78 -1.10 5.97 10.59
N GLN A 79 -0.89 5.98 11.91
CA GLN A 79 0.07 5.09 12.59
C GLN A 79 -0.29 3.63 12.37
N PHE A 80 -1.58 3.29 12.37
CA PHE A 80 -2.05 1.94 12.07
C PHE A 80 -1.63 1.49 10.67
N CYS A 81 -1.78 2.35 9.64
CA CYS A 81 -1.33 2.07 8.28
C CYS A 81 0.21 1.95 8.20
N ILE A 82 0.94 2.85 8.86
CA ILE A 82 2.41 2.86 8.86
C ILE A 82 2.95 1.57 9.49
N ASN A 83 2.42 1.19 10.65
CA ASN A 83 2.85 -0.01 11.37
C ASN A 83 2.50 -1.29 10.61
N PHE A 84 1.34 -1.33 9.92
CA PHE A 84 1.01 -2.44 9.02
C PHE A 84 2.00 -2.60 7.87
N VAL A 85 2.43 -1.51 7.23
CA VAL A 85 3.46 -1.56 6.18
C VAL A 85 4.78 -2.07 6.74
N ASN A 86 5.20 -1.61 7.92
CA ASN A 86 6.39 -2.10 8.60
C ASN A 86 6.31 -3.59 8.91
N GLU A 87 5.17 -4.07 9.39
CA GLU A 87 4.93 -5.49 9.67
C GLU A 87 5.08 -6.36 8.42
N LYS A 88 4.57 -5.88 7.28
CA LYS A 88 4.72 -6.54 5.98
C LYS A 88 6.18 -6.60 5.52
N LEU A 89 6.91 -5.51 5.68
CA LEU A 89 8.32 -5.46 5.31
C LEU A 89 9.17 -6.37 6.19
N GLN A 90 8.87 -6.43 7.49
CA GLN A 90 9.52 -7.37 8.40
C GLN A 90 9.22 -8.82 8.00
N GLN A 91 7.97 -9.15 7.62
CA GLN A 91 7.62 -10.47 7.11
C GLN A 91 8.41 -10.83 5.84
N ILE A 92 8.54 -9.90 4.89
CA ILE A 92 9.33 -10.10 3.66
C ILE A 92 10.82 -10.31 4.00
N PHE A 93 11.38 -9.50 4.91
CA PHE A 93 12.77 -9.62 5.34
C PHE A 93 13.06 -10.99 5.98
N ILE A 94 12.16 -11.46 6.84
CA ILE A 94 12.26 -12.79 7.46
C ILE A 94 12.19 -13.89 6.38
N GLU A 95 11.23 -13.80 5.46
CA GLU A 95 11.02 -14.83 4.44
C GLU A 95 12.17 -14.90 3.42
N LEU A 96 12.74 -13.76 3.05
CA LEU A 96 13.79 -13.69 2.04
C LEU A 96 15.19 -13.73 2.65
N THR A 97 15.50 -12.84 3.58
CA THR A 97 16.87 -12.69 4.09
C THR A 97 17.19 -13.79 5.08
N LEU A 98 16.39 -13.93 6.16
CA LEU A 98 16.72 -14.92 7.18
C LEU A 98 16.70 -16.32 6.57
N LYS A 99 15.67 -16.68 5.81
CA LYS A 99 15.59 -17.99 5.17
C LYS A 99 16.75 -18.27 4.21
N ALA A 100 17.10 -17.32 3.33
CA ALA A 100 18.20 -17.50 2.39
C ALA A 100 19.55 -17.65 3.11
N GLU A 101 19.80 -16.86 4.17
CA GLU A 101 21.01 -16.99 4.99
C GLU A 101 21.09 -18.40 5.59
N GLN A 102 20.02 -18.90 6.24
CA GLN A 102 20.03 -20.25 6.81
C GLN A 102 20.28 -21.33 5.75
N GLU A 103 19.70 -21.18 4.55
CA GLU A 103 19.91 -22.11 3.42
C GLU A 103 21.37 -22.08 2.94
N GLU A 104 21.99 -20.91 2.85
CA GLU A 104 23.39 -20.71 2.45
C GLU A 104 24.36 -21.34 3.46
N TYR A 105 24.16 -21.12 4.76
CA TYR A 105 25.00 -21.75 5.79
C TYR A 105 24.93 -23.29 5.73
N ILE A 106 23.75 -23.85 5.46
CA ILE A 106 23.55 -25.29 5.30
C ILE A 106 24.26 -25.81 4.04
N SER A 107 24.17 -25.10 2.91
CA SER A 107 24.81 -25.52 1.66
C SER A 107 26.33 -25.48 1.74
N GLU A 108 26.89 -24.52 2.47
CA GLU A 108 28.33 -24.38 2.71
C GLU A 108 28.85 -25.32 3.82
N GLY A 109 27.97 -26.11 4.46
CA GLY A 109 28.34 -27.05 5.53
C GLY A 109 28.81 -26.35 6.82
N ILE A 110 28.43 -25.09 7.00
CA ILE A 110 28.77 -24.30 8.18
C ILE A 110 27.75 -24.61 9.28
N LEU A 111 28.23 -24.83 10.50
CA LEU A 111 27.36 -25.03 11.66
C LEU A 111 26.48 -23.79 11.88
N TRP A 112 25.20 -23.91 11.56
CA TRP A 112 24.20 -22.88 11.80
C TRP A 112 23.40 -23.18 13.07
N THR A 113 23.17 -22.17 13.88
CA THR A 113 22.19 -22.23 14.98
C THR A 113 20.91 -21.54 14.52
N PRO A 114 19.79 -22.27 14.33
CA PRO A 114 18.53 -21.68 13.90
C PRO A 114 18.13 -20.52 14.81
N ILE A 115 17.78 -19.39 14.20
CA ILE A 115 17.27 -18.23 14.93
C ILE A 115 15.76 -18.37 15.02
N GLU A 116 15.23 -18.43 16.24
CA GLU A 116 13.79 -18.34 16.45
C GLU A 116 13.31 -16.92 16.12
N TYR A 117 12.32 -16.81 15.25
CA TYR A 117 11.71 -15.54 14.87
C TYR A 117 10.20 -15.61 15.00
N PHE A 118 9.58 -14.46 15.30
CA PHE A 118 8.13 -14.34 15.31
C PHE A 118 7.59 -14.34 13.88
N ASN A 119 6.50 -15.06 13.62
CA ASN A 119 5.88 -15.07 12.30
C ASN A 119 4.93 -13.88 12.14
N ASN A 120 5.45 -12.76 11.64
CA ASN A 120 4.71 -11.52 11.37
C ASN A 120 3.52 -11.72 10.41
N LYS A 121 3.47 -12.83 9.65
CA LYS A 121 2.33 -13.19 8.81
C LYS A 121 1.01 -13.22 9.59
N ILE A 122 1.02 -13.68 10.85
CA ILE A 122 -0.20 -13.74 11.66
C ILE A 122 -0.76 -12.33 11.89
N VAL A 123 0.11 -11.36 12.12
CA VAL A 123 -0.27 -9.95 12.25
C VAL A 123 -0.73 -9.40 10.90
N CYS A 124 -0.01 -9.67 9.81
CA CYS A 124 -0.45 -9.24 8.48
C CYS A 124 -1.86 -9.79 8.14
N ASP A 125 -2.10 -11.08 8.40
CA ASP A 125 -3.37 -11.75 8.14
C ASP A 125 -4.50 -11.18 9.02
N LEU A 126 -4.22 -10.80 10.28
CA LEU A 126 -5.19 -10.11 11.13
C LEU A 126 -5.69 -8.80 10.49
N PHE A 127 -4.82 -8.08 9.78
CA PHE A 127 -5.17 -6.82 9.15
C PHE A 127 -5.90 -7.03 7.82
N GLU A 128 -5.39 -7.89 6.92
CA GLU A 128 -5.83 -7.95 5.53
C GLU A 128 -6.53 -9.25 5.08
N SER A 129 -6.67 -10.25 5.95
CA SER A 129 -7.31 -11.51 5.57
C SER A 129 -8.71 -11.28 5.01
N ARG A 130 -9.09 -12.07 4.00
CA ARG A 130 -10.44 -12.01 3.42
C ARG A 130 -11.43 -12.95 4.10
N LYS A 131 -10.93 -14.03 4.71
CA LYS A 131 -11.74 -15.10 5.31
C LYS A 131 -10.99 -15.73 6.49
N PRO A 132 -11.34 -15.40 7.75
CA PRO A 132 -12.28 -14.35 8.16
C PRO A 132 -11.80 -12.95 7.73
N PRO A 133 -12.71 -11.97 7.56
CA PRO A 133 -12.31 -10.60 7.24
C PRO A 133 -11.41 -10.02 8.34
N GLY A 134 -10.25 -9.51 7.93
CA GLY A 134 -9.33 -8.78 8.79
C GLY A 134 -9.85 -7.39 9.13
N ILE A 135 -9.10 -6.67 9.95
CA ILE A 135 -9.50 -5.34 10.44
C ILE A 135 -9.79 -4.39 9.26
N PHE A 136 -9.01 -4.45 8.17
CA PHE A 136 -9.20 -3.57 7.02
C PHE A 136 -10.54 -3.71 6.31
N ALA A 137 -11.14 -4.90 6.33
CA ALA A 137 -12.44 -5.13 5.71
C ALA A 137 -13.59 -4.39 6.41
N ASN A 138 -13.38 -3.93 7.64
CA ASN A 138 -14.38 -3.19 8.41
C ASN A 138 -14.21 -1.66 8.32
N PHE A 139 -13.14 -1.16 7.69
CA PHE A 139 -13.03 0.27 7.42
C PHE A 139 -13.79 0.63 6.15
N VAL A 140 -14.79 1.49 6.30
CA VAL A 140 -15.35 2.26 5.18
C VAL A 140 -14.51 3.53 5.08
N LEU A 141 -13.51 3.52 4.21
CA LEU A 141 -12.76 4.73 3.82
C LEU A 141 -13.50 5.52 2.75
#